data_AF-W6AKU1-F1
#
_entry.id   AF-W6AKU1-F1
#
_cell.length_a   1.000
_cell.length_b   1.000
_cell.length_c   1.000
_cell.angle_alpha   90.00
_cell.angle_beta   90.00
_cell.angle_gamma   90.00
#
_symmetry.space_group_name_H-M   'P 1'
#
loop_
_entity.id
_entity.type
_entity.pdbx_description
1 polymer ?
#
loop_
_entity_poly.entity_id
_entity_poly.type
_entity_poly.pdbx_seq_one_letter_code
_entity_poly.pdbx_strand_id
1 'polypeptide(L)'
;MYKQDYTKYLTKTKANKKNPWKVAFFWFKIVGFLFLIISMLWGCIQMYQPNFTVGQVTDMTGKSIFAPGVGFEIIIKSLGDVGSKNHFFVPTSEGLSEYGWNPVYSWGSTFAVTKSPFYGFFVYPLAFILVGFIKLFHGSLVDDGSSSFGISVFFSILLTSLIIRGITLLFSWKAQKNQEKMQSMTSKQAEIQAKYKNSTDRAAKQKQGMELAALYKKEGISPLGALAGSFITMPFLFAMFSIIKSTKILKVASIGEISLIEQPFAQIQQGNWVYVSIILVYLPLQIVSMLLPTFLQIFKKNKGPITEQQKKARKKQIIMQSVFVVVFFFIVATVASGVAIYWIFSSTFQIMQTLGFHFARENKNKNFKKKMARKKEKLEKKQAKIALKEKQQA
;
A
#
# COMPACT_ATOMS: atom_id res chain seq x y z
N MET A 1 3.75 21.85 35.08
CA MET A 1 3.90 21.57 33.62
C MET A 1 5.34 21.88 33.25
N TYR A 2 6.21 20.88 33.08
CA TYR A 2 7.64 21.10 32.80
C TYR A 2 7.82 21.58 31.35
N LYS A 3 8.20 22.85 31.14
CA LYS A 3 8.68 23.35 29.84
C LYS A 3 10.00 22.64 29.53
N GLN A 4 9.96 21.58 28.73
CA GLN A 4 11.18 20.89 28.30
C GLN A 4 11.87 21.72 27.22
N ASP A 5 13.06 22.24 27.52
CA ASP A 5 13.89 22.94 26.54
C ASP A 5 14.50 21.94 25.53
N TYR A 6 14.26 22.20 24.24
CA TYR A 6 14.72 21.38 23.12
C TYR A 6 16.03 21.90 22.50
N THR A 7 16.52 23.09 22.90
CA THR A 7 17.75 23.69 22.38
C THR A 7 18.97 22.78 22.50
N LYS A 8 19.06 21.98 23.56
CA LYS A 8 20.14 21.02 23.80
C LYS A 8 20.30 19.93 22.73
N TYR A 9 19.27 19.70 21.89
CA TYR A 9 19.32 18.73 20.80
C TYR A 9 19.73 19.37 19.46
N LEU A 10 19.76 20.70 19.38
CA LEU A 10 20.23 21.48 18.24
C LEU A 10 21.76 21.52 18.15
N THR A 11 22.46 21.45 19.30
CA THR A 11 23.91 21.67 19.38
C THR A 11 24.76 20.40 19.54
N LYS A 12 24.17 19.25 19.88
CA LYS A 12 24.94 17.99 20.01
C LYS A 12 24.96 17.19 18.70
N THR A 13 25.98 17.44 17.89
CA THR A 13 26.52 16.49 16.92
C THR A 13 27.84 15.97 17.50
N LYS A 14 27.77 15.06 18.47
CA LYS A 14 28.98 14.28 18.82
C LYS A 14 29.39 13.55 17.53
N ALA A 15 30.60 13.83 17.05
CA ALA A 15 31.23 13.13 15.95
C ALA A 15 31.43 11.66 16.35
N ASN A 16 30.37 10.87 16.23
CA ASN A 16 30.42 9.44 16.43
C ASN A 16 31.13 8.90 15.18
N LYS A 17 32.36 8.38 15.30
CA LYS A 17 33.05 7.66 14.22
C LYS A 17 32.06 6.61 13.69
N LYS A 18 31.40 6.90 12.58
CA LYS A 18 30.33 6.05 12.06
C LYS A 18 30.99 4.75 11.63
N ASN A 19 30.64 3.65 12.28
CA ASN A 19 31.10 2.31 11.90
C ASN A 19 30.94 2.16 10.37
N PRO A 20 32.00 1.83 9.61
CA PRO A 20 31.97 1.77 8.15
C PRO A 20 30.87 0.83 7.64
N TRP A 21 30.58 -0.27 8.34
CA TRP A 21 29.47 -1.17 8.02
C TRP A 21 28.10 -0.51 8.13
N LYS A 22 27.90 0.39 9.10
CA LYS A 22 26.64 1.14 9.23
C LYS A 22 26.49 2.17 8.10
N VAL A 23 27.59 2.74 7.62
CA VAL A 23 27.60 3.66 6.48
C VAL A 23 27.32 2.90 5.18
N ALA A 24 28.00 1.77 4.96
CA ALA A 24 27.76 0.89 3.82
C ALA A 24 26.30 0.41 3.77
N PHE A 25 25.75 -0.07 4.89
CA PHE A 25 24.35 -0.52 4.96
C PHE A 25 23.33 0.61 4.78
N PHE A 26 23.69 1.83 5.18
CA PHE A 26 22.86 3.01 4.92
C PHE A 26 22.80 3.32 3.43
N TRP A 27 23.95 3.36 2.75
CA TRP A 27 24.01 3.57 1.30
C TRP A 27 23.36 2.44 0.51
N PHE A 28 23.58 1.17 0.90
CA PHE A 28 22.92 0.03 0.29
C PHE A 28 21.39 0.16 0.31
N LYS A 29 20.80 0.62 1.42
CA LYS A 29 19.36 0.88 1.50
C LYS A 29 18.90 2.01 0.60
N ILE A 30 19.67 3.10 0.53
CA ILE A 30 19.32 4.25 -0.32
C ILE A 30 19.40 3.86 -1.80
N VAL A 31 20.50 3.22 -2.21
CA VAL A 31 20.69 2.73 -3.58
C VAL A 31 19.61 1.72 -3.93
N GLY A 32 19.31 0.77 -3.04
CA GLY A 32 18.21 -0.18 -3.24
C GLY A 32 16.84 0.49 -3.37
N PHE A 33 16.56 1.52 -2.58
CA PHE A 33 15.32 2.29 -2.66
C PHE A 33 15.22 3.12 -3.96
N LEU A 34 16.31 3.79 -4.35
CA LEU A 34 16.39 4.54 -5.60
C LEU A 34 16.27 3.62 -6.82
N PHE A 35 16.97 2.48 -6.81
CA PHE A 35 16.86 1.45 -7.83
C PHE A 35 15.40 1.00 -7.98
N LEU A 36 14.71 0.74 -6.86
CA LEU A 36 13.29 0.38 -6.85
C LEU A 36 12.41 1.43 -7.53
N ILE A 37 12.60 2.71 -7.19
CA ILE A 37 11.81 3.82 -7.77
C ILE A 37 12.12 3.96 -9.27
N ILE A 38 13.40 4.03 -9.64
CA ILE A 38 13.82 4.22 -11.03
C ILE A 38 13.34 3.03 -11.87
N SER A 39 13.53 1.81 -11.38
CA SER A 39 13.06 0.60 -12.05
C SER A 39 11.54 0.61 -12.24
N MET A 40 10.78 0.99 -11.22
CA MET A 40 9.32 1.08 -11.30
C MET A 40 8.88 2.15 -12.29
N LEU A 41 9.42 3.36 -12.21
CA LEU A 41 9.10 4.46 -13.14
C LEU A 41 9.46 4.08 -14.58
N TRP A 42 10.63 3.46 -14.78
CA TRP A 42 11.06 2.95 -16.08
C TRP A 42 10.09 1.89 -16.61
N GLY A 43 9.69 0.91 -15.80
CA GLY A 43 8.69 -0.09 -16.17
C GLY A 43 7.33 0.52 -16.51
N CYS A 44 6.88 1.53 -15.75
CA CYS A 44 5.65 2.25 -16.04
C CYS A 44 5.71 2.98 -17.38
N ILE A 45 6.81 3.69 -17.67
CA ILE A 45 7.01 4.41 -18.94
C ILE A 45 7.06 3.42 -20.11
N GLN A 46 7.73 2.29 -19.93
CA GLN A 46 7.81 1.27 -20.98
C GLN A 46 6.44 0.75 -21.41
N MET A 47 5.48 0.61 -20.50
CA MET A 47 4.13 0.16 -20.83
C MET A 47 3.38 1.11 -21.78
N TYR A 48 3.83 2.37 -21.91
CA TYR A 48 3.28 3.33 -22.87
C TYR A 48 4.03 3.37 -24.20
N GLN A 49 5.08 2.55 -24.37
CA GLN A 49 5.76 2.40 -25.65
C GLN A 49 4.95 1.47 -26.57
N PRO A 50 4.85 1.74 -27.89
CA PRO A 50 4.02 0.96 -28.81
C PRO A 50 4.25 -0.56 -28.77
N ASN A 51 5.49 -0.98 -28.53
CA ASN A 51 5.85 -2.39 -28.46
C ASN A 51 5.34 -3.09 -27.18
N PHE A 52 5.07 -2.34 -26.11
CA PHE A 52 4.65 -2.89 -24.82
C PHE A 52 3.26 -2.40 -24.38
N THR A 53 2.65 -1.48 -25.12
CA THR A 53 1.25 -1.15 -24.97
C THR A 53 0.40 -2.35 -25.35
N VAL A 54 -0.53 -2.69 -24.48
CA VAL A 54 -1.60 -3.63 -24.82
C VAL A 54 -2.63 -2.83 -25.61
N GLY A 55 -2.65 -3.02 -26.92
CA GLY A 55 -3.57 -2.33 -27.82
C GLY A 55 -4.99 -2.85 -27.67
N GLN A 56 -5.97 -1.98 -27.89
CA GLN A 56 -7.33 -2.41 -28.17
C GLN A 56 -7.49 -2.60 -29.67
N VAL A 57 -8.21 -3.63 -30.06
CA VAL A 57 -8.68 -3.81 -31.42
C VAL A 57 -10.05 -3.18 -31.50
N THR A 58 -10.20 -2.21 -32.41
CA THR A 58 -11.48 -1.60 -32.73
C THR A 58 -12.10 -2.37 -33.88
N ASP A 59 -13.31 -2.89 -33.69
CA ASP A 59 -14.06 -3.55 -34.75
C ASP A 59 -14.76 -2.53 -35.67
N MET A 60 -15.40 -3.04 -36.73
CA MET A 60 -16.15 -2.23 -37.72
C MET A 60 -17.35 -1.48 -37.11
N THR A 61 -17.78 -1.85 -35.91
CA THR A 61 -18.86 -1.16 -35.17
C THR A 61 -18.33 -0.02 -34.30
N GLY A 62 -17.00 0.21 -34.30
CA GLY A 62 -16.34 1.21 -33.47
C GLY A 62 -16.08 0.74 -32.03
N LYS A 63 -16.37 -0.53 -31.71
CA LYS A 63 -16.17 -1.08 -30.37
C LYS A 63 -14.70 -1.50 -30.21
N SER A 64 -14.04 -0.94 -29.20
CA SER A 64 -12.64 -1.25 -28.90
C SER A 64 -12.54 -2.26 -27.77
N ILE A 65 -11.94 -3.43 -28.04
CA ILE A 65 -11.74 -4.51 -27.07
C ILE A 65 -10.26 -4.85 -26.92
N PHE A 66 -9.79 -5.20 -25.73
CA PHE A 66 -8.44 -5.75 -25.62
C PHE A 66 -8.45 -7.20 -26.10
N ALA A 67 -7.67 -7.49 -27.14
CA ALA A 67 -7.58 -8.83 -27.69
C ALA A 67 -6.33 -9.57 -27.20
N PRO A 68 -6.41 -10.89 -26.92
CA PRO A 68 -5.24 -11.76 -26.77
C PRO A 68 -4.30 -11.66 -27.97
N GLY A 69 -2.99 -11.69 -27.71
CA GLY A 69 -1.99 -11.61 -28.80
C GLY A 69 -1.70 -10.20 -29.35
N VAL A 70 -2.37 -9.15 -28.87
CA VAL A 70 -2.07 -7.76 -29.25
C VAL A 70 -1.16 -7.11 -28.19
N GLY A 71 0.05 -6.72 -28.60
CA GLY A 71 1.05 -6.03 -27.78
C GLY A 71 1.90 -6.96 -26.91
N PHE A 72 2.11 -6.57 -25.66
CA PHE A 72 2.88 -7.33 -24.67
C PHE A 72 2.04 -8.40 -23.98
N GLU A 73 2.60 -9.61 -23.85
CA GLU A 73 1.91 -10.74 -23.23
C GLU A 73 2.84 -11.57 -22.32
N ILE A 74 2.39 -11.87 -21.11
CA ILE A 74 3.08 -12.78 -20.19
C ILE A 74 2.42 -14.15 -20.32
N ILE A 75 3.22 -15.16 -20.65
CA ILE A 75 2.75 -16.53 -20.90
C ILE A 75 3.55 -17.50 -20.03
N ILE A 76 2.88 -18.14 -19.09
CA ILE A 76 3.54 -19.00 -18.10
C ILE A 76 3.37 -20.47 -18.49
N LYS A 77 4.13 -20.89 -19.52
CA LYS A 77 4.05 -22.24 -20.12
C LYS A 77 4.17 -23.37 -19.10
N SER A 78 5.03 -23.21 -18.09
CA SER A 78 5.21 -24.22 -17.02
C SER A 78 3.95 -24.50 -16.21
N LEU A 79 2.99 -23.57 -16.20
CA LEU A 79 1.70 -23.72 -15.54
C LEU A 79 0.58 -24.14 -16.51
N GLY A 80 0.90 -24.43 -17.77
CA GLY A 80 -0.09 -24.80 -18.80
C GLY A 80 -0.79 -23.60 -19.44
N ASP A 81 -0.28 -22.38 -19.21
CA ASP A 81 -0.76 -21.18 -19.91
C ASP A 81 -0.26 -21.19 -21.37
N VAL A 82 -1.18 -20.91 -22.29
CA VAL A 82 -0.94 -21.02 -23.74
C VAL A 82 -1.11 -19.66 -24.40
N GLY A 83 -0.02 -19.14 -24.97
CA GLY A 83 -0.07 -17.96 -25.83
C GLY A 83 -0.81 -18.25 -27.13
N SER A 84 -1.55 -17.27 -27.62
CA SER A 84 -2.12 -17.30 -28.97
C SER A 84 -2.04 -15.90 -29.56
N LYS A 85 -1.48 -15.79 -30.76
CA LYS A 85 -1.48 -14.56 -31.53
C LYS A 85 -2.69 -14.57 -32.45
N ASN A 86 -3.66 -13.69 -32.17
CA ASN A 86 -4.69 -13.38 -33.16
C ASN A 86 -4.12 -12.31 -34.09
N HIS A 87 -4.10 -12.60 -35.39
CA HIS A 87 -3.56 -11.68 -36.39
C HIS A 87 -4.54 -10.53 -36.61
N PHE A 88 -4.16 -9.33 -36.19
CA PHE A 88 -4.95 -8.11 -36.39
C PHE A 88 -4.13 -7.11 -37.20
N PHE A 89 -4.75 -6.55 -38.23
CA PHE A 89 -4.10 -5.62 -39.15
C PHE A 89 -4.74 -4.24 -39.06
N VAL A 90 -3.90 -3.20 -39.13
CA VAL A 90 -4.30 -1.80 -39.18
C VAL A 90 -3.85 -1.21 -40.52
N PRO A 91 -4.76 -0.55 -41.27
CA PRO A 91 -4.38 0.18 -42.47
C PRO A 91 -3.51 1.39 -42.09
N THR A 92 -2.37 1.53 -42.77
CA THR A 92 -1.42 2.64 -42.64
C THR A 92 -1.18 3.28 -44.01
N SER A 93 -0.56 4.45 -44.04
CA SER A 93 -0.18 5.15 -45.28
C SER A 93 0.73 4.31 -46.20
N GLU A 94 1.38 3.28 -45.67
CA GLU A 94 2.30 2.39 -46.38
C GLU A 94 1.73 0.98 -46.63
N GLY A 95 0.45 0.73 -46.29
CA GLY A 95 -0.22 -0.57 -46.48
C GLY A 95 -0.79 -1.15 -45.18
N LEU A 96 -0.93 -2.47 -45.11
CA LEU A 96 -1.43 -3.17 -43.91
C LEU A 96 -0.28 -3.45 -42.93
N SER A 97 -0.37 -2.91 -41.72
CA SER A 97 0.56 -3.19 -40.62
C SER A 97 -0.09 -4.15 -39.61
N GLU A 98 0.61 -5.19 -39.19
CA GLU A 98 0.11 -6.07 -38.14
C GLU A 98 0.40 -5.48 -36.76
N TYR A 99 -0.53 -5.63 -35.81
CA TYR A 99 -0.23 -5.31 -34.41
C TYR A 99 0.95 -6.14 -33.90
N GLY A 100 1.87 -5.48 -33.19
CA GLY A 100 3.04 -6.13 -32.60
C GLY A 100 2.65 -7.16 -31.54
N TRP A 101 3.41 -8.24 -31.43
CA TRP A 101 3.25 -9.25 -30.37
C TRP A 101 4.59 -9.53 -29.72
N ASN A 102 4.71 -9.19 -28.43
CA ASN A 102 5.93 -9.31 -27.64
C ASN A 102 5.68 -10.22 -26.43
N PRO A 103 5.69 -11.55 -26.63
CA PRO A 103 5.45 -12.52 -25.57
C PRO A 103 6.69 -12.73 -24.69
N VAL A 104 6.46 -12.97 -23.41
CA VAL A 104 7.48 -13.37 -22.43
C VAL A 104 7.11 -14.74 -21.86
N TYR A 105 8.04 -15.69 -21.95
CA TYR A 105 7.81 -17.08 -21.57
C TYR A 105 8.49 -17.50 -20.26
N SER A 106 9.55 -16.80 -19.87
CA SER A 106 10.38 -17.12 -18.72
C SER A 106 10.85 -15.87 -17.97
N TRP A 107 11.27 -16.06 -16.73
CA TRP A 107 11.83 -14.99 -15.91
C TRP A 107 13.01 -14.30 -16.61
N GLY A 108 13.98 -15.06 -17.16
CA GLY A 108 15.11 -14.51 -17.91
C GLY A 108 14.70 -13.74 -19.15
N SER A 109 13.77 -14.29 -19.96
CA SER A 109 13.26 -13.60 -21.15
C SER A 109 12.54 -12.30 -20.82
N THR A 110 12.02 -12.15 -19.61
CA THR A 110 11.35 -10.92 -19.16
C THR A 110 12.30 -9.74 -19.22
N PHE A 111 13.53 -9.90 -18.74
CA PHE A 111 14.53 -8.84 -18.77
C PHE A 111 14.99 -8.53 -20.18
N ALA A 112 15.12 -9.55 -21.04
CA ALA A 112 15.56 -9.36 -22.43
C ALA A 112 14.51 -8.62 -23.27
N VAL A 113 13.24 -9.02 -23.17
CA VAL A 113 12.13 -8.45 -23.95
C VAL A 113 11.76 -7.07 -23.43
N THR A 114 11.52 -6.94 -22.13
CA THR A 114 11.07 -5.67 -21.57
C THR A 114 12.22 -4.69 -21.38
N LYS A 115 13.47 -5.15 -21.17
CA LYS A 115 14.58 -4.29 -20.73
C LYS A 115 14.25 -3.54 -19.42
N SER A 116 13.38 -4.09 -18.58
CA SER A 116 13.00 -3.49 -17.31
C SER A 116 13.18 -4.45 -16.13
N PRO A 117 13.99 -4.06 -15.13
CA PRO A 117 14.10 -4.83 -13.91
C PRO A 117 12.78 -4.92 -13.14
N PHE A 118 11.85 -3.98 -13.34
CA PHE A 118 10.56 -3.99 -12.65
C PHE A 118 9.70 -5.16 -13.12
N TYR A 119 9.68 -5.42 -14.43
CA TYR A 119 8.97 -6.56 -14.97
C TYR A 119 9.57 -7.88 -14.50
N GLY A 120 10.90 -7.98 -14.50
CA GLY A 120 11.58 -9.19 -14.03
C GLY A 120 11.43 -9.45 -12.53
N PHE A 121 11.58 -8.43 -11.67
CA PHE A 121 11.57 -8.64 -10.22
C PHE A 121 10.19 -8.57 -9.56
N PHE A 122 9.22 -7.87 -10.16
CA PHE A 122 7.89 -7.68 -9.57
C PHE A 122 6.79 -8.30 -10.43
N VAL A 123 6.70 -7.93 -11.71
CA VAL A 123 5.56 -8.32 -12.55
C VAL A 123 5.56 -9.83 -12.81
N TYR A 124 6.66 -10.39 -13.32
CA TYR A 124 6.72 -11.81 -13.68
C TYR A 124 6.55 -12.76 -12.49
N PRO A 125 7.23 -12.58 -11.33
CA PRO A 125 7.02 -13.46 -10.18
C PRO A 125 5.60 -13.39 -9.63
N LEU A 126 4.99 -12.21 -9.60
CA LEU A 126 3.60 -12.05 -9.17
C LEU A 126 2.62 -12.65 -10.19
N ALA A 127 2.89 -12.52 -11.50
CA ALA A 127 2.12 -13.18 -12.54
C ALA A 127 2.18 -14.71 -12.37
N PHE A 128 3.38 -15.25 -12.08
CA PHE A 128 3.59 -16.67 -11.80
C PHE A 128 2.76 -17.17 -10.63
N ILE A 129 2.78 -16.44 -9.51
CA ILE A 129 1.96 -16.77 -8.34
C ILE A 129 0.47 -16.73 -8.69
N LEU A 130 0.03 -15.68 -9.36
CA LEU A 130 -1.37 -15.48 -9.70
C LEU A 130 -1.88 -16.57 -10.67
N VAL A 131 -1.17 -16.84 -11.76
CA VAL A 131 -1.50 -17.92 -12.70
C VAL A 131 -1.43 -19.29 -12.01
N GLY A 132 -0.50 -19.46 -11.08
CA GLY A 132 -0.39 -20.67 -10.26
C GLY A 132 -1.65 -20.92 -9.44
N PHE A 133 -2.19 -19.87 -8.80
CA PHE A 133 -3.47 -19.98 -8.10
C PHE A 133 -4.65 -20.20 -9.05
N ILE A 134 -4.64 -19.59 -10.23
CA ILE A 134 -5.70 -19.83 -11.21
C ILE A 134 -5.72 -21.30 -11.59
N LYS A 135 -4.56 -21.88 -11.91
CA LYS A 135 -4.43 -23.31 -12.19
C LYS A 135 -4.91 -24.18 -11.02
N LEU A 136 -4.50 -23.83 -9.80
CA LEU A 136 -4.87 -24.57 -8.60
C LEU A 136 -6.39 -24.60 -8.41
N PHE A 137 -7.06 -23.45 -8.55
CA PHE A 137 -8.50 -23.36 -8.38
C PHE A 137 -9.31 -23.86 -9.56
N HIS A 138 -8.72 -23.91 -10.77
CA HIS A 138 -9.38 -24.44 -11.96
C HIS A 138 -9.67 -25.94 -11.87
N GLY A 139 -8.93 -26.71 -11.05
CA GLY A 139 -9.15 -28.15 -10.87
C GLY A 139 -9.66 -28.57 -9.48
N SER A 140 -9.80 -27.65 -8.52
CA SER A 140 -10.16 -28.01 -7.13
C SER A 140 -11.45 -27.36 -6.61
N LEU A 141 -11.88 -26.23 -7.18
CA LEU A 141 -13.06 -25.49 -6.74
C LEU A 141 -14.18 -25.48 -7.79
N VAL A 142 -13.91 -26.01 -8.98
CA VAL A 142 -14.65 -25.67 -10.19
C VAL A 142 -14.60 -26.85 -11.17
N ASP A 143 -15.57 -27.77 -11.07
CA ASP A 143 -15.88 -28.75 -12.13
C ASP A 143 -17.04 -28.21 -12.98
N ASP A 144 -16.89 -28.32 -14.30
CA ASP A 144 -17.82 -28.00 -15.39
C ASP A 144 -18.24 -26.52 -15.63
N GLY A 145 -18.07 -26.10 -16.89
CA GLY A 145 -18.72 -24.91 -17.48
C GLY A 145 -17.85 -23.64 -17.61
N SER A 146 -18.11 -22.84 -18.65
CA SER A 146 -17.44 -21.56 -18.94
C SER A 146 -17.73 -20.45 -17.91
N SER A 147 -18.84 -20.56 -17.16
CA SER A 147 -19.26 -19.67 -16.05
C SER A 147 -18.42 -19.82 -14.78
N SER A 148 -17.52 -20.79 -14.77
CA SER A 148 -16.84 -21.34 -13.59
C SER A 148 -15.39 -20.80 -13.47
N PHE A 149 -14.81 -20.32 -14.58
CA PHE A 149 -13.46 -19.73 -14.64
C PHE A 149 -13.30 -18.40 -13.89
N GLY A 150 -14.35 -17.56 -13.89
CA GLY A 150 -14.35 -16.28 -13.19
C GLY A 150 -14.11 -16.40 -11.69
N ILE A 151 -14.68 -17.43 -11.08
CA ILE A 151 -14.56 -17.70 -9.65
C ILE A 151 -13.12 -18.09 -9.30
N SER A 152 -12.48 -18.95 -10.09
CA SER A 152 -11.06 -19.29 -9.91
C SER A 152 -10.18 -18.05 -9.97
N VAL A 153 -10.43 -17.14 -10.92
CA VAL A 153 -9.69 -15.87 -11.03
C VAL A 153 -9.95 -14.94 -9.84
N PHE A 154 -11.19 -14.81 -9.39
CA PHE A 154 -11.54 -14.02 -8.20
C PHE A 154 -10.75 -14.47 -6.95
N PHE A 155 -10.77 -15.78 -6.65
CA PHE A 155 -10.02 -16.33 -5.52
C PHE A 155 -8.51 -16.24 -5.72
N SER A 156 -8.02 -16.33 -6.95
CA SER A 156 -6.60 -16.13 -7.26
C SER A 156 -6.15 -14.71 -6.99
N ILE A 157 -6.96 -13.71 -7.36
CA ILE A 157 -6.68 -12.30 -7.03
C ILE A 157 -6.73 -12.09 -5.52
N LEU A 158 -7.71 -12.67 -4.81
CA LEU A 158 -7.80 -12.61 -3.33
C LEU A 158 -6.53 -13.14 -2.68
N LEU A 159 -6.08 -14.34 -3.06
CA LEU A 159 -4.95 -15.00 -2.42
C LEU A 159 -3.61 -14.37 -2.78
N THR A 160 -3.46 -13.92 -4.04
CA THR A 160 -2.30 -13.11 -4.46
C THR A 160 -2.26 -11.79 -3.68
N SER A 161 -3.41 -11.13 -3.48
CA SER A 161 -3.51 -9.90 -2.68
C SER A 161 -3.09 -10.15 -1.23
N LEU A 162 -3.46 -11.29 -0.64
CA LEU A 162 -3.04 -11.68 0.70
C LEU A 162 -1.51 -11.85 0.79
N ILE A 163 -0.88 -12.50 -0.20
CA ILE A 163 0.58 -12.64 -0.25
C ILE A 163 1.26 -11.28 -0.36
N ILE A 164 0.80 -10.42 -1.27
CA ILE A 164 1.32 -9.06 -1.44
C ILE A 164 1.21 -8.30 -0.11
N ARG A 165 0.07 -8.42 0.58
CA ARG A 165 -0.14 -7.80 1.89
C ARG A 165 0.78 -8.37 2.96
N GLY A 166 1.01 -9.68 2.98
CA GLY A 166 1.98 -10.33 3.88
C GLY A 166 3.40 -9.79 3.66
N ILE A 167 3.87 -9.76 2.41
CA ILE A 167 5.19 -9.26 2.05
C ILE A 167 5.33 -7.78 2.43
N THR A 168 4.40 -6.93 1.99
CA THR A 168 4.43 -5.49 2.30
C THR A 168 4.31 -5.20 3.80
N LEU A 169 3.59 -6.03 4.55
CA LEU A 169 3.51 -5.94 6.01
C LEU A 169 4.86 -6.22 6.68
N LEU A 170 5.58 -7.26 6.26
CA LEU A 170 6.89 -7.60 6.80
C LEU A 170 7.87 -6.42 6.67
N PHE A 171 7.88 -5.77 5.51
CA PHE A 171 8.74 -4.62 5.29
C PHE A 171 8.24 -3.32 5.94
N SER A 172 6.92 -3.10 5.97
CA SER A 172 6.33 -1.86 6.54
C SER A 172 6.20 -1.89 8.07
N TRP A 173 6.46 -3.02 8.74
CA TRP A 173 6.31 -3.16 10.20
C TRP A 173 7.03 -2.07 11.02
N LYS A 174 8.27 -1.74 10.62
CA LYS A 174 9.04 -0.66 11.28
C LYS A 174 8.45 0.72 10.99
N ALA A 175 7.97 0.95 9.77
CA ALA A 175 7.32 2.19 9.38
C ALA A 175 6.01 2.39 10.15
N GLN A 176 5.21 1.35 10.33
CA GLN A 176 3.97 1.38 11.10
C GLN A 176 4.24 1.70 12.58
N LYS A 177 5.23 1.05 13.21
CA LYS A 177 5.66 1.40 14.59
C LYS A 177 6.13 2.86 14.71
N ASN A 178 6.83 3.37 13.71
CA ASN A 178 7.29 4.75 13.69
C ASN A 178 6.13 5.75 13.52
N GLN A 179 5.15 5.42 12.68
CA GLN A 179 3.93 6.20 12.51
C GLN A 179 3.08 6.23 13.80
N GLU A 180 3.01 5.12 14.52
CA GLU A 180 2.35 5.06 15.83
C GLU A 180 3.03 5.96 16.86
N LYS A 181 4.37 5.92 16.94
CA LYS A 181 5.12 6.84 17.81
C LYS A 181 4.82 8.29 17.44
N MET A 182 4.82 8.61 16.15
CA MET A 182 4.46 9.93 15.66
C MET A 182 3.06 10.36 16.16
N GLN A 183 2.07 9.48 16.06
CA GLN A 183 0.71 9.74 16.54
C GLN A 183 0.65 9.96 18.06
N SER A 184 1.43 9.22 18.85
CA SER A 184 1.50 9.42 20.30
C SER A 184 2.10 10.78 20.70
N MET A 185 2.82 11.43 19.78
CA MET A 185 3.50 12.70 20.00
C MET A 185 2.70 13.91 19.52
N THR A 186 1.50 13.70 18.96
CA THR A 186 0.66 14.77 18.40
C THR A 186 0.42 15.91 19.40
N SER A 187 0.29 15.61 20.70
CA SER A 187 0.12 16.65 21.74
C SER A 187 1.35 17.54 21.88
N LYS A 188 2.55 16.95 21.98
CA LYS A 188 3.79 17.74 22.09
C LYS A 188 4.08 18.52 20.81
N GLN A 189 3.71 17.97 19.64
CA GLN A 189 3.77 18.70 18.37
C GLN A 189 2.86 19.93 18.40
N ALA A 190 1.62 19.78 18.88
CA ALA A 190 0.67 20.89 18.97
C ALA A 190 1.14 21.99 19.93
N GLU A 191 1.78 21.63 21.06
CA GLU A 191 2.38 22.60 21.98
C GLU A 191 3.49 23.44 21.32
N ILE A 192 4.40 22.79 20.57
CA ILE A 192 5.43 23.50 19.80
C ILE A 192 4.77 24.41 18.77
N GLN A 193 3.79 23.91 18.03
CA GLN A 193 3.13 24.74 17.02
C GLN A 193 2.32 25.91 17.63
N ALA A 194 1.84 25.79 18.87
CA ALA A 194 1.14 26.87 19.57
C ALA A 194 2.09 28.00 19.97
N LYS A 195 3.32 27.66 20.38
CA LYS A 195 4.37 28.62 20.74
C LYS A 195 4.69 29.61 19.61
N TYR A 196 4.54 29.20 18.35
CA TYR A 196 4.88 30.00 17.17
C TYR A 196 3.66 30.47 16.36
N LYS A 197 2.43 30.25 16.84
CA LYS A 197 1.19 30.48 16.06
C LYS A 197 1.04 31.92 15.56
N ASN A 198 1.48 32.90 16.36
CA ASN A 198 1.33 34.33 16.07
C ASN A 198 2.57 34.92 15.40
N SER A 199 3.58 34.09 15.09
CA SER A 199 4.83 34.56 14.49
C SER A 199 4.78 34.38 12.97
N THR A 200 4.74 35.49 12.24
CA THR A 200 4.79 35.49 10.76
C THR A 200 6.22 35.47 10.22
N ASP A 201 7.20 35.75 11.08
CA ASP A 201 8.63 35.83 10.76
C ASP A 201 9.19 34.48 10.25
N ARG A 202 10.00 34.55 9.19
CA ARG A 202 10.72 33.42 8.60
C ARG A 202 11.64 32.76 9.63
N ALA A 203 12.27 33.54 10.51
CA ALA A 203 13.13 33.00 11.55
C ALA A 203 12.31 32.22 12.61
N ALA A 204 11.11 32.66 12.93
CA ALA A 204 10.22 31.96 13.85
C ALA A 204 9.72 30.63 13.26
N LYS A 205 9.35 30.59 11.97
CA LYS A 205 9.02 29.34 11.27
C LYS A 205 10.19 28.37 11.22
N GLN A 206 11.41 28.88 11.01
CA GLN A 206 12.63 28.07 11.03
C GLN A 206 12.88 27.47 12.42
N LYS A 207 12.75 28.28 13.49
CA LYS A 207 12.86 27.81 14.89
C LYS A 207 11.80 26.76 15.23
N GLN A 208 10.56 26.95 14.78
CA GLN A 208 9.49 25.96 14.92
C GLN A 208 9.87 24.62 14.27
N GLY A 209 10.39 24.66 13.03
CA GLY A 209 10.86 23.46 12.33
C GLY A 209 12.00 22.75 13.06
N MET A 210 12.96 23.51 13.60
CA MET A 210 14.07 23.00 14.39
C MET A 210 13.61 22.33 15.70
N GLU A 211 12.68 22.94 16.45
CA GLU A 211 12.13 22.34 17.67
C GLU A 211 11.35 21.05 17.37
N LEU A 212 10.59 21.02 16.27
CA LEU A 212 9.89 19.81 15.83
C LEU A 212 10.88 18.69 15.46
N ALA A 213 11.95 19.03 14.73
CA ALA A 213 13.00 18.07 14.37
C ALA A 213 13.76 17.56 15.61
N ALA A 214 14.03 18.43 16.59
CA ALA A 214 14.62 18.07 17.87
C ALA A 214 13.72 17.11 18.66
N LEU A 215 12.41 17.35 18.67
CA LEU A 215 11.43 16.45 19.28
C LEU A 215 11.47 15.06 18.63
N TYR A 216 11.49 14.99 17.29
CA TYR A 216 11.57 13.73 16.56
C TYR A 216 12.88 12.99 16.83
N LYS A 217 14.01 13.71 16.85
CA LYS A 217 15.33 13.14 17.18
C LYS A 217 15.35 12.57 18.61
N LYS A 218 14.78 13.29 19.57
CA LYS A 218 14.69 12.87 20.98
C LYS A 218 13.87 11.60 21.16
N GLU A 219 12.75 11.48 20.47
CA GLU A 219 11.85 10.32 20.59
C GLU A 219 12.24 9.16 19.63
N GLY A 220 13.33 9.34 18.87
CA GLY A 220 13.83 8.36 17.91
C GLY A 220 12.86 8.10 16.76
N ILE A 221 12.13 9.14 16.33
CA ILE A 221 11.17 9.10 15.23
C ILE A 221 11.86 9.56 13.95
N SER A 222 11.71 8.78 12.87
CA SER A 222 12.22 9.13 11.55
C SER A 222 11.07 9.54 10.62
N PRO A 223 10.94 10.82 10.24
CA PRO A 223 9.93 11.26 9.27
C PRO A 223 10.07 10.53 7.92
N LEU A 224 11.30 10.36 7.45
CA LEU A 224 11.59 9.63 6.20
C LEU A 224 11.22 8.15 6.28
N GLY A 225 11.34 7.52 7.46
CA GLY A 225 10.94 6.13 7.65
C GLY A 225 9.43 5.91 7.50
N ALA A 226 8.61 6.91 7.80
CA ALA A 226 7.16 6.85 7.55
C ALA A 226 6.86 6.94 6.05
N LEU A 227 7.51 7.86 5.33
CA LEU A 227 7.33 8.03 3.89
C LEU A 227 7.81 6.79 3.11
N ALA A 228 8.98 6.25 3.45
CA ALA A 228 9.53 5.05 2.82
C ALA A 228 8.60 3.83 2.98
N GLY A 229 7.84 3.75 4.08
CA GLY A 229 6.85 2.70 4.30
C GLY A 229 5.67 2.75 3.33
N SER A 230 5.30 3.91 2.80
CA SER A 230 4.25 4.02 1.79
C SER A 230 4.75 3.65 0.39
N PHE A 231 6.02 3.96 0.09
CA PHE A 231 6.63 3.66 -1.21
C PHE A 231 6.76 2.16 -1.48
N ILE A 232 6.92 1.32 -0.45
CA ILE A 232 7.09 -0.12 -0.66
C ILE A 232 5.86 -0.81 -1.26
N THR A 233 4.68 -0.21 -1.11
CA THR A 233 3.43 -0.76 -1.65
C THR A 233 3.27 -0.43 -3.14
N MET A 234 3.90 0.65 -3.63
CA MET A 234 3.73 1.14 -5.00
C MET A 234 4.17 0.11 -6.07
N PRO A 235 5.32 -0.58 -5.97
CA PRO A 235 5.73 -1.57 -6.96
C PRO A 235 4.70 -2.70 -7.13
N PHE A 236 4.13 -3.19 -6.04
CA PHE A 236 3.13 -4.26 -6.08
C PHE A 236 1.82 -3.79 -6.72
N LEU A 237 1.45 -2.53 -6.51
CA LEU A 237 0.28 -1.93 -7.16
C LEU A 237 0.46 -1.89 -8.68
N PHE A 238 1.56 -1.32 -9.17
CA PHE A 238 1.84 -1.26 -10.60
C PHE A 238 2.06 -2.63 -11.23
N ALA A 239 2.55 -3.60 -10.44
CA ALA A 239 2.72 -4.95 -10.91
C ALA A 239 1.36 -5.59 -11.20
N MET A 240 0.38 -5.48 -10.29
CA MET A 240 -0.97 -5.98 -10.57
C MET A 240 -1.63 -5.27 -11.75
N PHE A 241 -1.44 -3.97 -11.92
CA PHE A 241 -1.92 -3.26 -13.12
C PHE A 241 -1.36 -3.89 -14.40
N SER A 242 -0.05 -4.15 -14.41
CA SER A 242 0.63 -4.73 -15.56
C SER A 242 0.15 -6.16 -15.82
N ILE A 243 0.01 -6.99 -14.77
CA ILE A 243 -0.40 -8.40 -14.88
C ILE A 243 -1.80 -8.53 -15.47
N ILE A 244 -2.78 -7.76 -14.96
CA ILE A 244 -4.18 -7.82 -15.42
C ILE A 244 -4.27 -7.54 -16.92
N LYS A 245 -3.47 -6.58 -17.42
CA LYS A 245 -3.49 -6.23 -18.84
C LYS A 245 -2.60 -7.12 -19.71
N SER A 246 -1.56 -7.73 -19.17
CA SER A 246 -0.57 -8.48 -19.97
C SER A 246 -0.75 -9.99 -19.93
N THR A 247 -1.62 -10.53 -19.09
CA THR A 247 -1.82 -12.00 -19.00
C THR A 247 -3.06 -12.41 -19.79
N LYS A 248 -2.91 -13.32 -20.76
CA LYS A 248 -4.00 -13.78 -21.62
C LYS A 248 -5.24 -14.20 -20.84
N ILE A 249 -5.04 -15.07 -19.86
CA ILE A 249 -6.09 -15.62 -18.99
C ILE A 249 -6.93 -14.52 -18.35
N LEU A 250 -6.32 -13.40 -17.95
CA LEU A 250 -7.01 -12.27 -17.32
C LEU A 250 -7.72 -11.37 -18.33
N LYS A 251 -7.25 -11.33 -19.59
CA LYS A 251 -7.92 -10.59 -20.67
C LYS A 251 -9.26 -11.20 -21.03
N VAL A 252 -9.38 -12.52 -20.96
CA VAL A 252 -10.60 -13.24 -21.33
C VAL A 252 -11.49 -13.59 -20.14
N ALA A 253 -10.99 -13.43 -18.91
CA ALA A 253 -11.75 -13.74 -17.71
C ALA A 253 -12.81 -12.68 -17.40
N SER A 254 -14.00 -13.16 -17.03
CA SER A 254 -15.09 -12.37 -16.46
C SER A 254 -15.54 -12.96 -15.12
N ILE A 255 -15.97 -12.10 -14.20
CA ILE A 255 -16.59 -12.50 -12.93
C ILE A 255 -18.07 -12.14 -13.02
N GLY A 256 -18.91 -13.15 -13.24
CA GLY A 256 -20.26 -12.91 -13.74
C GLY A 256 -20.19 -12.16 -15.08
N GLU A 257 -20.90 -11.03 -15.18
CA GLU A 257 -20.92 -10.17 -16.38
C GLU A 257 -19.75 -9.16 -16.43
N ILE A 258 -18.91 -9.12 -15.38
CA ILE A 258 -17.83 -8.13 -15.27
C ILE A 258 -16.55 -8.69 -15.89
N SER A 259 -16.18 -8.22 -17.08
CA SER A 259 -14.84 -8.45 -17.65
C SER A 259 -13.75 -7.71 -16.87
N LEU A 260 -12.61 -8.38 -16.62
CA LEU A 260 -11.53 -7.85 -15.77
C LEU A 260 -10.67 -6.78 -16.43
N ILE A 261 -10.68 -6.69 -17.75
CA ILE A 261 -9.88 -5.71 -18.51
C ILE A 261 -10.63 -4.43 -18.83
N GLU A 262 -11.96 -4.49 -18.80
CA GLU A 262 -12.83 -3.37 -19.10
C GLU A 262 -12.80 -2.33 -17.99
N GLN A 263 -13.00 -1.07 -18.38
CA GLN A 263 -13.04 0.06 -17.46
C GLN A 263 -14.46 0.28 -16.95
N PRO A 264 -14.71 0.36 -15.62
CA PRO A 264 -16.06 0.50 -15.09
C PRO A 264 -16.84 1.70 -15.68
N PHE A 265 -16.20 2.86 -15.79
CA PHE A 265 -16.86 4.07 -16.29
C PHE A 265 -17.26 3.96 -17.76
N ALA A 266 -16.39 3.42 -18.61
CA ALA A 266 -16.69 3.23 -20.03
C ALA A 266 -17.86 2.26 -20.21
N GLN A 267 -17.91 1.18 -19.42
CA GLN A 267 -18.98 0.20 -19.46
C GLN A 267 -20.31 0.77 -18.95
N ILE A 268 -20.29 1.60 -17.90
CA ILE A 268 -21.48 2.30 -17.41
C ILE A 268 -22.05 3.22 -18.50
N GLN A 269 -21.19 3.95 -19.23
CA GLN A 269 -21.61 4.81 -20.34
C GLN A 269 -22.24 4.02 -21.51
N GLN A 270 -21.82 2.77 -21.70
CA GLN A 270 -22.39 1.85 -22.70
C GLN A 270 -23.69 1.17 -22.22
N GLY A 271 -24.18 1.48 -21.01
CA GLY A 271 -25.41 0.91 -20.45
C GLY A 271 -25.21 -0.35 -19.60
N ASN A 272 -23.97 -0.78 -19.37
CA ASN A 272 -23.67 -1.96 -18.54
C ASN A 272 -23.61 -1.57 -17.05
N TRP A 273 -24.79 -1.42 -16.45
CA TRP A 273 -24.96 -0.97 -15.06
C TRP A 273 -24.37 -1.92 -14.01
N VAL A 274 -24.09 -3.18 -14.35
CA VAL A 274 -23.43 -4.14 -13.44
C VAL A 274 -22.07 -3.62 -12.95
N TYR A 275 -21.36 -2.82 -13.76
CA TYR A 275 -20.07 -2.22 -13.36
C TYR A 275 -20.21 -1.17 -12.25
N VAL A 276 -21.41 -0.64 -11.98
CA VAL A 276 -21.67 0.22 -10.80
C VAL A 276 -21.44 -0.55 -9.50
N SER A 277 -21.67 -1.88 -9.48
CA SER A 277 -21.42 -2.71 -8.30
C SER A 277 -19.97 -2.63 -7.80
N ILE A 278 -18.99 -2.54 -8.71
CA ILE A 278 -17.57 -2.38 -8.36
C ILE A 278 -17.36 -1.12 -7.54
N ILE A 279 -17.91 0.00 -8.01
CA ILE A 279 -17.79 1.31 -7.36
C ILE A 279 -18.52 1.29 -6.01
N LEU A 280 -19.73 0.71 -5.96
CA LEU A 280 -20.54 0.61 -4.74
C LEU A 280 -19.88 -0.24 -3.66
N VAL A 281 -19.14 -1.29 -4.02
CA VAL A 281 -18.39 -2.12 -3.06
C VAL A 281 -17.07 -1.46 -2.69
N TYR A 282 -16.33 -0.95 -3.67
CA TYR A 282 -15.01 -0.35 -3.47
C TYR A 282 -15.05 0.90 -2.60
N LEU A 283 -15.95 1.85 -2.88
CA LEU A 283 -15.93 3.16 -2.21
C LEU A 283 -16.10 3.07 -0.69
N PRO A 284 -17.12 2.37 -0.15
CA PRO A 284 -17.28 2.22 1.30
C PRO A 284 -16.06 1.55 1.93
N LEU A 285 -15.55 0.47 1.32
CA LEU A 285 -14.36 -0.23 1.82
C LEU A 285 -13.12 0.68 1.81
N GLN A 286 -12.92 1.48 0.78
CA GLN A 286 -11.81 2.42 0.68
C GLN A 286 -11.91 3.52 1.74
N ILE A 287 -13.11 4.09 1.92
CA ILE A 287 -13.38 5.12 2.94
C ILE A 287 -13.09 4.57 4.32
N VAL A 288 -13.63 3.38 4.65
CA VAL A 288 -13.41 2.72 5.94
C VAL A 288 -11.92 2.41 6.12
N SER A 289 -11.26 1.81 5.13
CA SER A 289 -9.83 1.50 5.14
C SER A 289 -8.96 2.72 5.46
N MET A 290 -9.28 3.87 4.87
CA MET A 290 -8.49 5.10 5.01
C MET A 290 -8.77 5.87 6.31
N LEU A 291 -10.05 5.94 6.73
CA LEU A 291 -10.46 6.73 7.89
C LEU A 291 -10.39 5.95 9.21
N LEU A 292 -10.44 4.62 9.17
CA LEU A 292 -10.40 3.77 10.37
C LEU A 292 -9.22 4.08 11.31
N PRO A 293 -7.96 4.26 10.85
CA PRO A 293 -6.87 4.65 11.74
C PRO A 293 -7.12 5.97 12.47
N THR A 294 -7.72 6.95 11.78
CA THR A 294 -8.06 8.26 12.34
C THR A 294 -9.20 8.13 13.36
N PHE A 295 -10.25 7.37 13.05
CA PHE A 295 -11.35 7.12 13.98
C PHE A 295 -10.90 6.39 15.24
N LEU A 296 -10.10 5.33 15.11
CA LEU A 296 -9.55 4.61 16.26
C LEU A 296 -8.69 5.51 17.16
N GLN A 297 -8.00 6.51 16.60
CA GLN A 297 -7.28 7.51 17.39
C GLN A 297 -8.21 8.44 18.15
N ILE A 298 -9.32 8.86 17.54
CA ILE A 298 -10.33 9.73 18.17
C ILE A 298 -11.01 8.98 19.32
N PHE A 299 -11.46 7.75 19.08
CA PHE A 299 -12.15 6.92 20.08
C PHE A 299 -11.25 6.51 21.25
N LYS A 300 -9.92 6.50 21.08
CA LYS A 300 -8.98 6.09 22.14
C LYS A 300 -8.88 7.00 23.37
N LYS A 301 -9.80 7.97 23.51
CA LYS A 301 -10.05 8.71 24.75
C LYS A 301 -8.77 9.37 25.27
N ASN A 302 -8.32 10.44 24.61
CA ASN A 302 -7.51 11.44 25.29
C ASN A 302 -8.39 12.01 26.42
N LYS A 303 -8.12 11.62 27.67
CA LYS A 303 -8.76 12.18 28.88
C LYS A 303 -8.24 13.60 29.16
N GLY A 304 -8.41 14.51 28.20
CA GLY A 304 -8.04 15.92 28.34
C GLY A 304 -8.60 16.76 27.19
N PRO A 305 -8.79 18.07 27.40
CA PRO A 305 -9.30 18.96 26.36
C PRO A 305 -8.37 18.96 25.15
N ILE A 306 -8.94 18.69 23.98
CA ILE A 306 -8.21 18.74 22.71
C ILE A 306 -7.95 20.22 22.40
N THR A 307 -6.68 20.62 22.31
CA THR A 307 -6.30 22.00 21.93
C THR A 307 -6.84 22.34 20.53
N GLU A 308 -7.23 23.60 20.29
CA GLU A 308 -7.68 24.07 18.96
C GLU A 308 -6.70 23.72 17.82
N GLN A 309 -5.41 23.71 18.12
CA GLN A 309 -4.37 23.33 17.18
C GLN A 309 -4.40 21.84 16.80
N GLN A 310 -4.74 20.97 17.76
CA GLN A 310 -4.93 19.55 17.50
C GLN A 310 -6.16 19.30 16.64
N LYS A 311 -7.26 20.05 16.87
CA LYS A 311 -8.46 19.98 16.02
C LYS A 311 -8.12 20.39 14.58
N LYS A 312 -7.39 21.49 14.39
CA LYS A 312 -6.98 21.96 13.05
C LYS A 312 -6.07 20.95 12.33
N ALA A 313 -5.09 20.37 13.03
CA ALA A 313 -4.21 19.35 12.46
C ALA A 313 -4.99 18.10 12.04
N ARG A 314 -5.93 17.62 12.87
CA ARG A 314 -6.82 16.49 12.54
C ARG A 314 -7.74 16.81 11.36
N LYS A 315 -8.35 17.99 11.33
CA LYS A 315 -9.20 18.43 10.20
C LYS A 315 -8.41 18.44 8.90
N LYS A 316 -7.17 18.96 8.91
CA LYS A 316 -6.28 18.94 7.73
C LYS A 316 -5.97 17.50 7.29
N GLN A 317 -5.72 16.58 8.22
CA GLN A 317 -5.51 15.16 7.92
C GLN A 317 -6.74 14.53 7.25
N ILE A 318 -7.95 14.77 7.79
CA ILE A 318 -9.20 14.23 7.22
C ILE A 318 -9.43 14.81 5.82
N ILE A 319 -9.28 16.13 5.63
CA ILE A 319 -9.45 16.77 4.30
C ILE A 319 -8.49 16.13 3.29
N MET A 320 -7.22 15.96 3.65
CA MET A 320 -6.24 15.32 2.76
C MET A 320 -6.65 13.88 2.43
N GLN A 321 -7.11 13.11 3.41
CA GLN A 321 -7.62 11.75 3.19
C GLN A 321 -8.85 11.73 2.26
N SER A 322 -9.81 12.63 2.47
CA SER A 322 -11.00 12.76 1.63
C SER A 322 -10.66 13.14 0.19
N VAL A 323 -9.71 14.06 -0.04
CA VAL A 323 -9.23 14.38 -1.39
C VAL A 323 -8.67 13.15 -2.08
N PHE A 324 -7.87 12.33 -1.38
CA PHE A 324 -7.37 11.08 -1.93
C PHE A 324 -8.49 10.08 -2.27
N VAL A 325 -9.55 9.98 -1.46
CA VAL A 325 -10.71 9.14 -1.79
C VAL A 325 -11.36 9.58 -3.10
N VAL A 326 -11.54 10.90 -3.29
CA VAL A 326 -12.11 11.45 -4.53
C VAL A 326 -11.20 11.19 -5.73
N VAL A 327 -9.89 11.38 -5.59
CA VAL A 327 -8.93 11.06 -6.68
C VAL A 327 -8.99 9.57 -7.03
N PHE A 328 -8.97 8.70 -6.03
CA PHE A 328 -9.01 7.26 -6.25
C PHE A 328 -10.36 6.78 -6.81
N PHE A 329 -11.46 7.47 -6.54
CA PHE A 329 -12.74 7.20 -7.20
C PHE A 329 -12.60 7.29 -8.72
N PHE A 330 -12.06 8.41 -9.23
CA PHE A 330 -11.85 8.58 -10.68
C PHE A 330 -10.86 7.56 -11.25
N ILE A 331 -9.80 7.24 -10.51
CA ILE A 331 -8.83 6.22 -10.94
C ILE A 331 -9.50 4.84 -11.04
N VAL A 332 -10.29 4.43 -10.03
CA VAL A 332 -10.97 3.13 -10.03
C VAL A 332 -12.02 3.05 -11.14
N ALA A 333 -12.70 4.15 -11.41
CA ALA A 333 -13.68 4.22 -12.48
C ALA A 333 -13.03 4.06 -13.88
N THR A 334 -11.76 4.44 -14.04
CA THR A 334 -11.05 4.47 -15.35
C THR A 334 -9.99 3.38 -15.50
N VAL A 335 -9.71 2.59 -14.46
CA VAL A 335 -8.78 1.46 -14.53
C VAL A 335 -9.50 0.18 -14.94
N ALA A 336 -8.74 -0.83 -15.38
CA ALA A 336 -9.26 -2.17 -15.61
C ALA A 336 -9.91 -2.75 -14.34
N SER A 337 -11.09 -3.35 -14.50
CA SER A 337 -11.94 -3.82 -13.39
C SER A 337 -11.26 -4.85 -12.48
N GLY A 338 -10.36 -5.67 -13.00
CA GLY A 338 -9.55 -6.60 -12.21
C GLY A 338 -8.58 -5.91 -11.25
N VAL A 339 -8.09 -4.71 -11.60
CA VAL A 339 -7.31 -3.88 -10.67
C VAL A 339 -8.20 -3.30 -9.57
N ALA A 340 -9.44 -2.93 -9.90
CA ALA A 340 -10.42 -2.49 -8.92
C ALA A 340 -10.77 -3.61 -7.92
N ILE A 341 -10.93 -4.85 -8.39
CA ILE A 341 -11.14 -6.03 -7.54
C ILE A 341 -9.94 -6.29 -6.63
N TYR A 342 -8.71 -6.19 -7.15
CA TYR A 342 -7.51 -6.23 -6.33
C TYR A 342 -7.55 -5.17 -5.23
N TRP A 343 -7.96 -3.93 -5.54
CA TRP A 343 -8.08 -2.87 -4.55
C TRP A 343 -9.16 -3.12 -3.50
N ILE A 344 -10.30 -3.72 -3.88
CA ILE A 344 -11.34 -4.16 -2.93
C ILE A 344 -10.72 -5.09 -1.89
N PHE A 345 -10.05 -6.17 -2.31
CA PHE A 345 -9.40 -7.09 -1.37
C PHE A 345 -8.29 -6.42 -0.56
N SER A 346 -7.48 -5.60 -1.21
CA SER A 346 -6.39 -4.86 -0.58
C SER A 346 -6.92 -3.95 0.54
N SER A 347 -8.04 -3.27 0.32
CA SER A 347 -8.69 -2.42 1.32
C SER A 347 -9.34 -3.22 2.45
N THR A 348 -9.95 -4.36 2.14
CA THR A 348 -10.43 -5.30 3.17
C THR A 348 -9.29 -5.79 4.06
N PHE A 349 -8.16 -6.20 3.48
CA PHE A 349 -6.98 -6.60 4.25
C PHE A 349 -6.40 -5.45 5.07
N GLN A 350 -6.40 -4.22 4.54
CA GLN A 350 -5.96 -3.05 5.29
C GLN A 350 -6.85 -2.78 6.53
N ILE A 351 -8.17 -2.93 6.39
CA ILE A 351 -9.12 -2.84 7.52
C ILE A 351 -8.79 -3.92 8.55
N MET A 352 -8.72 -5.19 8.13
CA MET A 352 -8.40 -6.31 9.00
C MET A 352 -7.06 -6.12 9.72
N GLN A 353 -6.03 -5.69 9.00
CA GLN A 353 -4.70 -5.40 9.55
C GLN A 353 -4.78 -4.28 10.60
N THR A 354 -5.48 -3.18 10.29
CA THR A 354 -5.60 -2.03 11.20
C THR A 354 -6.33 -2.41 12.49
N LEU A 355 -7.42 -3.17 12.39
CA LEU A 355 -8.14 -3.72 13.53
C LEU A 355 -7.28 -4.72 14.32
N GLY A 356 -6.61 -5.65 13.63
CA GLY A 356 -5.70 -6.63 14.24
C GLY A 356 -4.59 -5.97 15.06
N PHE A 357 -3.94 -4.94 14.51
CA PHE A 357 -2.96 -4.14 15.26
C PHE A 357 -3.55 -3.43 16.47
N HIS A 358 -4.75 -2.87 16.31
CA HIS A 358 -5.45 -2.19 17.40
C HIS A 358 -5.74 -3.15 18.57
N PHE A 359 -6.34 -4.30 18.28
CA PHE A 359 -6.70 -5.32 19.27
C PHE A 359 -5.47 -5.95 19.92
N ALA A 360 -4.47 -6.34 19.14
CA ALA A 360 -3.22 -6.91 19.67
C ALA A 360 -2.53 -5.93 20.65
N ARG A 361 -2.54 -4.63 20.34
CA ARG A 361 -1.99 -3.59 21.20
C ARG A 361 -2.82 -3.39 22.46
N GLU A 362 -4.14 -3.33 22.35
CA GLU A 362 -5.01 -3.15 23.50
C GLU A 362 -4.81 -4.28 24.51
N ASN A 363 -4.74 -5.53 24.02
CA ASN A 363 -4.47 -6.69 24.83
C ASN A 363 -3.09 -6.61 25.51
N LYS A 364 -2.04 -6.22 24.77
CA LYS A 364 -0.69 -6.00 25.33
C LYS A 364 -0.68 -4.93 26.43
N ASN A 365 -1.40 -3.83 26.25
CA ASN A 365 -1.46 -2.75 27.23
C ASN A 365 -2.25 -3.14 28.49
N LYS A 366 -3.37 -3.87 28.33
CA LYS A 366 -4.12 -4.47 29.45
C LYS A 366 -3.23 -5.40 30.27
N ASN A 367 -2.50 -6.29 29.59
CA ASN A 367 -1.55 -7.22 30.23
C ASN A 367 -0.40 -6.50 30.94
N PHE A 368 0.15 -5.43 30.35
CA PHE A 368 1.18 -4.61 30.99
C PHE A 368 0.66 -3.92 32.26
N LYS A 369 -0.51 -3.26 32.20
CA LYS A 369 -1.14 -2.63 33.36
C LYS A 369 -1.42 -3.63 34.48
N LYS A 370 -1.92 -4.83 34.15
CA LYS A 370 -2.15 -5.92 35.11
C LYS A 370 -0.85 -6.37 35.77
N LYS A 371 0.24 -6.52 35.01
CA LYS A 371 1.58 -6.84 35.55
C LYS A 371 2.10 -5.74 36.48
N MET A 372 1.93 -4.47 36.11
CA MET A 372 2.36 -3.33 36.94
C MET A 372 1.55 -3.22 38.24
N ALA A 373 0.23 -3.41 38.18
CA ALA A 373 -0.64 -3.44 39.36
C ALA A 373 -0.24 -4.55 40.34
N ARG A 374 -0.02 -5.77 39.83
CA ARG A 374 0.47 -6.91 40.64
C ARG A 374 1.85 -6.63 41.28
N LYS A 375 2.75 -5.94 40.58
CA LYS A 375 4.05 -5.54 41.15
C LYS A 375 3.87 -4.50 42.27
N LYS A 376 2.99 -3.52 42.07
CA LYS A 376 2.68 -2.49 43.08
C LYS A 376 2.09 -3.11 44.33
N GLU A 377 1.09 -3.99 44.18
CA GLU A 377 0.46 -4.71 45.29
C GLU A 377 1.48 -5.57 46.07
N LYS A 378 2.41 -6.24 45.37
CA LYS A 378 3.50 -7.00 46.03
C LYS A 378 4.46 -6.09 46.80
N LEU A 379 4.77 -4.90 46.27
CA LEU A 379 5.61 -3.92 46.97
C LEU A 379 4.90 -3.37 48.20
N GLU A 380 3.62 -3.01 48.08
CA GLU A 380 2.79 -2.54 49.21
C GLU A 380 2.68 -3.61 50.30
N LYS A 381 2.42 -4.88 49.95
CA LYS A 381 2.41 -6.00 50.89
C LYS A 381 3.77 -6.21 51.58
N LYS A 382 4.88 -6.04 50.86
CA LYS A 382 6.23 -6.15 51.43
C LYS A 382 6.51 -4.99 52.39
N GLN A 383 6.16 -3.77 52.02
CA GLN A 383 6.30 -2.59 52.88
C GLN A 383 5.44 -2.68 54.15
N ALA A 384 4.18 -3.13 54.02
CA ALA A 384 3.30 -3.34 55.17
C ALA A 384 3.85 -4.39 56.14
N LYS A 385 4.45 -5.49 55.63
CA LYS A 385 5.11 -6.50 56.47
C LYS A 385 6.35 -5.97 57.20
N ILE A 386 7.13 -5.10 56.56
CA ILE A 386 8.30 -4.46 57.19
C ILE A 386 7.85 -3.52 58.30
N ALA A 387 6.88 -2.63 58.01
CA ALA A 387 6.33 -1.71 59.00
C ALA A 387 5.70 -2.43 60.22
N LEU A 388 5.06 -3.59 60.00
CA LEU A 388 4.53 -4.41 61.10
C LEU A 388 5.65 -4.98 61.98
N LYS A 389 6.77 -5.44 61.37
CA LYS A 389 7.93 -5.94 62.12
C LYS A 389 8.61 -4.84 62.92
N GLU A 390 8.76 -3.64 62.36
CA GLU A 390 9.33 -2.48 63.06
C GLU A 390 8.47 -2.10 64.27
N LYS A 391 7.13 -2.12 64.14
CA LYS A 391 6.20 -1.89 65.26
C LYS A 391 6.18 -2.98 66.33
N GLN A 392 6.65 -4.19 66.03
CA GLN A 392 6.77 -5.28 67.00
C GLN A 392 8.12 -5.28 67.72
N GLN A 393 9.08 -4.49 67.24
CA GLN A 393 10.44 -4.36 67.80
C GLN A 393 10.66 -3.05 68.57
N ALA A 394 9.74 -2.09 68.43
CA ALA A 394 9.61 -0.89 69.25
C ALA A 394 8.56 -1.14 70.34
#